data_AF-A0A423TP00-F1
#
_entry.id   AF-A0A423TP00-F1
#
_cell.length_a   1.000
_cell.length_b   1.000
_cell.length_c   1.000
_cell.angle_alpha   90.00
_cell.angle_beta   90.00
_cell.angle_gamma   90.00
#
_symmetry.space_group_name_H-M   'P 1'
#
loop_
_entity.id
_entity.type
_entity.pdbx_description
1 polymer ?
#
loop_
_entity_poly.entity_id
_entity_poly.type
_entity_poly.pdbx_seq_one_letter_code
_entity_poly.pdbx_strand_id
1 'polypeptide(L)'
;MGGKKTAGFVCGLLSLVRKQKASLEGSTLLEKSLTHNWLTYCATDLFHCPTYEAFYSCLRHIDRQLANRAFLSGSLLTIADVAVFVALHPFIINWSFQQKEQYVNISRWFDSMQSDTYLSKTYSNVKFSRTLLYDGTGRGH
;
A
#
# COMPACT_ATOMS: atom_id res chain seq x y z
N MET A 1 -28.05 15.71 18.68
CA MET A 1 -27.07 14.60 18.76
C MET A 1 -25.70 15.11 18.34
N GLY A 2 -24.83 15.43 19.31
CA GLY A 2 -23.50 16.01 19.02
C GLY A 2 -22.53 14.94 18.51
N GLY A 3 -22.06 15.10 17.27
CA GLY A 3 -21.02 14.23 16.72
C GLY A 3 -19.73 14.38 17.53
N LYS A 4 -19.18 13.25 18.02
CA LYS A 4 -17.85 13.23 18.65
C LYS A 4 -16.84 13.81 17.66
N LYS A 5 -16.15 14.90 18.04
CA LYS A 5 -15.04 15.45 17.26
C LYS A 5 -13.89 14.44 17.29
N THR A 6 -13.72 13.67 16.22
CA THR A 6 -12.54 12.82 16.01
C THR A 6 -11.47 13.66 15.34
N ALA A 7 -10.34 13.90 16.01
CA ALA A 7 -9.18 14.57 15.45
C ALA A 7 -8.10 13.54 15.09
N GLY A 8 -7.32 13.83 14.04
CA GLY A 8 -6.21 12.98 13.58
C GLY A 8 -6.58 12.03 12.44
N PHE A 9 -5.60 11.76 11.58
CA PHE A 9 -5.74 10.93 10.38
C PHE A 9 -6.34 9.55 10.69
N VAL A 10 -5.75 8.81 11.63
CA VAL A 10 -6.18 7.45 11.97
C VAL A 10 -7.60 7.42 12.51
N CYS A 11 -7.90 8.23 13.53
CA CYS A 11 -9.22 8.25 14.17
C CYS A 11 -10.32 8.75 13.22
N GLY A 12 -10.03 9.78 12.42
CA GLY A 12 -10.96 10.31 11.44
C GLY A 12 -11.29 9.28 10.36
N LEU A 13 -10.27 8.63 9.80
CA LEU A 13 -10.43 7.65 8.73
C LEU A 13 -11.17 6.40 9.22
N LEU A 14 -10.80 5.86 10.39
CA LEU A 14 -11.52 4.74 10.99
C LEU A 14 -12.96 5.09 11.35
N SER A 15 -13.22 6.30 11.86
CA SER A 15 -14.59 6.74 12.11
C SER A 15 -15.42 6.82 10.84
N LEU A 16 -14.83 7.23 9.71
CA LEU A 16 -15.53 7.27 8.43
C LEU A 16 -15.80 5.86 7.91
N VAL A 17 -14.78 4.99 7.92
CA VAL A 17 -14.89 3.59 7.49
C VAL A 17 -15.96 2.84 8.28
N ARG A 18 -15.97 2.97 9.61
CA ARG A 18 -16.97 2.32 10.48
C ARG A 18 -18.40 2.77 10.17
N LYS A 19 -18.58 4.02 9.72
CA LYS A 19 -19.90 4.57 9.35
C LYS A 19 -20.35 4.14 7.95
N GLN A 20 -19.43 4.09 6.99
CA GLN A 20 -19.76 3.87 5.58
C GLN A 20 -19.66 2.40 5.16
N LYS A 21 -18.57 1.72 5.54
CA LYS A 21 -18.27 0.34 5.14
C LYS A 21 -17.32 -0.32 6.13
N ALA A 22 -17.86 -0.78 7.26
CA ALA A 22 -17.06 -1.32 8.38
C ALA A 22 -16.17 -2.51 7.99
N SER A 23 -16.50 -3.26 6.93
CA SER A 23 -15.66 -4.36 6.44
C SER A 23 -14.27 -3.91 5.97
N LEU A 24 -14.09 -2.63 5.59
CA LEU A 24 -12.79 -2.09 5.19
C LEU A 24 -11.84 -1.86 6.37
N GLU A 25 -12.32 -1.98 7.61
CA GLU A 25 -11.44 -2.02 8.78
C GLU A 25 -10.79 -3.40 8.96
N GLY A 26 -11.35 -4.44 8.34
CA GLY A 26 -10.96 -5.84 8.54
C GLY A 26 -12.10 -6.66 9.15
N SER A 27 -12.11 -7.96 8.86
CA SER A 27 -13.15 -8.90 9.29
C SER A 27 -12.78 -9.59 10.61
N THR A 28 -11.50 -9.85 10.84
CA THR A 28 -11.00 -10.44 12.09
C THR A 28 -10.37 -9.41 13.02
N LEU A 29 -10.22 -9.74 14.31
CA LEU A 29 -9.49 -8.88 15.26
C LEU A 29 -8.05 -8.60 14.82
N LEU A 30 -7.39 -9.61 14.22
CA LEU A 30 -6.05 -9.47 13.68
C LEU A 30 -6.02 -8.47 12.52
N GLU A 31 -6.92 -8.61 11.55
CA GLU A 31 -7.00 -7.69 10.40
C GLU A 31 -7.32 -6.25 10.84
N LYS A 32 -8.19 -6.07 11.83
CA LYS A 32 -8.50 -4.75 12.41
C LYS A 32 -7.28 -4.12 13.08
N SER A 33 -6.55 -4.93 13.85
CA SER A 33 -5.33 -4.48 14.52
C SER A 33 -4.24 -4.13 13.51
N LEU A 34 -4.05 -4.95 12.47
CA LEU A 34 -3.11 -4.67 11.38
C LEU A 34 -3.51 -3.41 10.61
N THR A 35 -4.80 -3.23 10.31
CA THR A 35 -5.29 -2.02 9.63
C THR A 35 -5.00 -0.78 10.45
N HIS A 36 -5.29 -0.79 11.75
CA HIS A 36 -4.96 0.31 12.65
C HIS A 36 -3.45 0.58 12.68
N ASN A 37 -2.63 -0.47 12.79
CA ASN A 37 -1.18 -0.37 12.80
C ASN A 37 -0.65 0.28 11.52
N TRP A 38 -1.11 -0.16 10.35
CA TRP A 38 -0.71 0.43 9.07
C TRP A 38 -1.14 1.88 8.91
N LEU A 39 -2.35 2.25 9.34
CA LEU A 39 -2.77 3.65 9.33
C LEU A 39 -1.92 4.51 10.26
N THR A 40 -1.50 3.97 11.40
CA THR A 40 -0.58 4.64 12.32
C THR A 40 0.77 4.82 11.67
N TYR A 41 1.36 3.75 11.13
CA TYR A 41 2.62 3.78 10.39
C TYR A 41 2.61 4.78 9.23
N CYS A 42 1.50 4.88 8.49
CA CYS A 42 1.33 5.92 7.47
C CYS A 42 1.49 7.32 8.07
N ALA A 43 0.76 7.60 9.15
CA ALA A 43 0.74 8.91 9.79
C ALA A 43 2.05 9.27 10.50
N THR A 44 2.79 8.31 11.03
CA THR A 44 4.02 8.57 11.80
C THR A 44 5.28 8.51 10.97
N ASP A 45 5.34 7.60 9.99
CA ASP A 45 6.57 7.30 9.26
C ASP A 45 6.44 7.67 7.79
N LEU A 46 5.51 7.04 7.06
CA LEU A 46 5.47 7.14 5.60
C LEU A 46 5.21 8.57 5.13
N PHE A 47 4.28 9.29 5.76
CA PHE A 47 3.92 10.65 5.35
C PHE A 47 4.95 11.71 5.76
N HIS A 48 5.86 11.37 6.68
CA HIS A 48 6.79 12.32 7.29
C HIS A 48 8.25 11.89 7.12
N CYS A 49 8.58 11.21 6.01
CA CYS A 49 9.94 10.80 5.70
C CYS A 49 10.87 12.02 5.61
N PRO A 50 11.87 12.18 6.50
CA PRO A 50 12.75 13.34 6.49
C PRO A 50 13.81 13.28 5.38
N THR A 51 14.07 12.09 4.84
CA THR A 51 15.10 11.84 3.82
C THR A 51 14.64 10.77 2.84
N TYR A 52 15.31 10.72 1.67
CA TYR A 52 15.11 9.61 0.72
C TYR A 52 15.49 8.26 1.32
N GLU A 53 16.53 8.19 2.16
CA GLU A 53 16.92 6.95 2.82
C GLU A 53 15.83 6.41 3.74
N ALA A 54 15.19 7.29 4.51
CA ALA A 54 14.04 6.93 5.35
C ALA A 54 12.89 6.40 4.48
N PHE A 55 12.57 7.09 3.38
CA PHE A 55 11.55 6.65 2.44
C PHE A 55 11.88 5.26 1.83
N TYR A 56 13.12 5.02 1.40
CA TYR A 56 13.53 3.71 0.92
C TYR A 56 13.48 2.63 2.02
N SER A 57 13.73 3.00 3.28
CA SER A 57 13.51 2.10 4.41
C SER A 57 12.04 1.72 4.56
N CYS A 58 11.14 2.69 4.39
CA CYS A 58 9.70 2.43 4.39
C CYS A 58 9.30 1.51 3.24
N LEU A 59 9.82 1.72 2.03
CA LEU A 59 9.56 0.84 0.88
C LEU A 59 10.04 -0.59 1.15
N ARG A 60 11.26 -0.76 1.67
CA ARG A 60 11.77 -2.09 2.07
C ARG A 60 10.90 -2.76 3.12
N HIS A 61 10.41 -2.00 4.10
CA HIS A 61 9.51 -2.52 5.13
C HIS A 61 8.18 -3.00 4.52
N ILE A 62 7.53 -2.15 3.73
CA ILE A 62 6.25 -2.46 3.08
C ILE A 62 6.39 -3.68 2.15
N ASP A 63 7.43 -3.72 1.33
CA ASP A 63 7.69 -4.83 0.41
C ASP A 63 7.83 -6.17 1.15
N ARG A 64 8.61 -6.19 2.25
CA ARG A 64 8.76 -7.38 3.11
C ARG A 64 7.43 -7.82 3.72
N GLN A 65 6.58 -6.89 4.16
CA GLN A 65 5.28 -7.24 4.73
C GLN A 65 4.31 -7.82 3.68
N LEU A 66 4.43 -7.40 2.42
CA LEU A 66 3.62 -7.88 1.30
C LEU A 66 4.14 -9.19 0.68
N ALA A 67 5.30 -9.69 1.08
CA ALA A 67 5.89 -10.91 0.51
C ALA A 67 4.95 -12.13 0.60
N ASN A 68 4.25 -12.29 1.71
CA ASN A 68 3.35 -13.41 1.97
C ASN A 68 1.88 -12.99 2.11
N ARG A 69 1.50 -11.80 1.64
CA ARG A 69 0.14 -11.27 1.82
C ARG A 69 -0.41 -10.68 0.53
N ALA A 70 -1.68 -10.92 0.25
CA ALA A 70 -2.35 -10.27 -0.88
C ALA A 70 -2.48 -8.76 -0.64
N PHE A 71 -2.84 -8.38 0.58
CA PHE A 71 -3.05 -7.01 1.06
C PHE A 71 -2.34 -6.79 2.40
N LEU A 72 -2.19 -5.54 2.83
CA LEU A 72 -1.41 -5.18 4.01
C LEU A 72 -1.91 -5.85 5.30
N SER A 73 -3.23 -5.94 5.45
CA SER A 73 -3.88 -6.48 6.64
C SER A 73 -4.25 -7.96 6.53
N GLY A 74 -4.11 -8.60 5.36
CA GLY A 74 -4.50 -10.00 5.18
C GLY A 74 -4.84 -10.36 3.73
N SER A 75 -5.93 -11.12 3.57
CA SER A 75 -6.39 -11.62 2.26
C SER A 75 -7.37 -10.68 1.56
N LEU A 76 -7.97 -9.73 2.29
CA LEU A 76 -8.92 -8.77 1.77
C LEU A 76 -8.38 -7.35 1.83
N LEU A 77 -8.81 -6.52 0.88
CA LEU A 77 -8.50 -5.09 0.84
C LEU A 77 -9.10 -4.39 2.05
N THR A 78 -8.29 -3.54 2.68
CA THR A 78 -8.68 -2.69 3.79
C THR A 78 -8.39 -1.21 3.49
N ILE A 79 -8.85 -0.32 4.37
CA ILE A 79 -8.55 1.10 4.24
C ILE A 79 -7.04 1.41 4.36
N ALA A 80 -6.27 0.53 5.01
CA ALA A 80 -4.82 0.65 5.06
C ALA A 80 -4.20 0.55 3.66
N ASP A 81 -4.68 -0.37 2.82
CA ASP A 81 -4.21 -0.53 1.45
C ASP A 81 -4.45 0.73 0.64
N VAL A 82 -5.64 1.33 0.76
CA VAL A 82 -5.97 2.59 0.09
C VAL A 82 -5.04 3.71 0.56
N ALA A 83 -4.83 3.85 1.87
CA ALA A 83 -3.96 4.88 2.42
C ALA A 83 -2.51 4.77 1.90
N VAL A 84 -1.94 3.56 1.88
CA VAL A 84 -0.59 3.33 1.35
C VAL A 84 -0.55 3.51 -0.17
N PHE A 85 -1.58 3.06 -0.89
CA PHE A 85 -1.63 3.19 -2.35
C PHE A 85 -1.58 4.66 -2.77
N VAL A 86 -2.43 5.49 -2.16
CA VAL A 86 -2.48 6.93 -2.43
C VAL A 86 -1.15 7.60 -2.09
N ALA A 87 -0.50 7.19 -0.98
CA ALA A 87 0.77 7.74 -0.56
C ALA A 87 1.93 7.40 -1.51
N LEU A 88 1.95 6.18 -2.04
CA LEU A 88 3.03 5.70 -2.90
C LEU A 88 2.82 6.05 -4.38
N HIS A 89 1.59 6.32 -4.82
CA HIS A 89 1.25 6.55 -6.23
C HIS A 89 2.16 7.58 -6.92
N PRO A 90 2.40 8.80 -6.37
CA PRO A 90 3.25 9.80 -7.02
C PRO A 90 4.69 9.36 -7.27
N PHE A 91 5.19 8.39 -6.49
CA PHE A 91 6.54 7.85 -6.62
C PHE A 91 6.58 6.69 -7.60
N ILE A 92 5.63 5.76 -7.50
CA ILE A 92 5.59 4.52 -8.28
C ILE A 92 5.35 4.79 -9.77
N ILE A 93 4.60 5.83 -10.13
CA ILE A 93 4.41 6.22 -11.54
C ILE A 93 5.73 6.56 -12.25
N ASN A 94 6.74 6.99 -11.49
CA ASN A 94 8.05 7.39 -11.99
C ASN A 94 9.10 6.29 -11.83
N TRP A 95 8.72 5.09 -11.35
CA TRP A 95 9.68 4.02 -11.15
C TRP A 95 10.22 3.46 -12.45
N SER A 96 11.53 3.27 -12.48
CA SER A 96 12.21 2.51 -13.51
C SER A 96 11.84 1.03 -13.45
N PHE A 97 12.16 0.29 -14.50
CA PHE A 97 11.98 -1.16 -14.53
C PHE A 97 12.73 -1.85 -13.38
N GLN A 98 13.99 -1.45 -13.14
CA GLN A 98 14.82 -1.99 -12.05
C GLN A 98 14.21 -1.72 -10.67
N GLN A 99 13.62 -0.54 -10.45
CA GLN A 99 12.95 -0.24 -9.18
C GLN A 99 11.70 -1.10 -8.96
N LYS A 100 10.93 -1.35 -10.03
CA LYS A 100 9.76 -2.24 -9.98
C LYS A 100 10.15 -3.69 -9.66
N GLU A 101 11.28 -4.16 -10.18
CA GLU A 101 11.85 -5.47 -9.83
C GLU A 101 12.39 -5.51 -8.41
N GLN A 102 13.08 -4.45 -7.96
CA GLN A 102 13.61 -4.35 -6.60
C GLN A 102 12.52 -4.44 -5.53
N TYR A 103 11.35 -3.84 -5.79
CA TYR A 103 10.19 -3.85 -4.89
C TYR A 103 9.03 -4.66 -5.51
N VAL A 104 9.31 -5.92 -5.84
CA VAL A 104 8.38 -6.80 -6.57
C VAL A 104 7.05 -7.03 -5.84
N ASN A 105 7.06 -7.08 -4.51
CA ASN A 105 5.85 -7.33 -3.74
C ASN A 105 4.95 -6.09 -3.71
N ILE A 106 5.56 -4.90 -3.61
CA ILE A 106 4.85 -3.63 -3.82
C ILE A 106 4.29 -3.57 -5.24
N SER A 107 5.09 -3.88 -6.26
CA SER A 107 4.65 -3.87 -7.66
C SER A 107 3.42 -4.77 -7.89
N ARG A 108 3.45 -6.02 -7.40
CA ARG A 108 2.32 -6.97 -7.48
C ARG A 108 1.08 -6.44 -6.76
N TRP A 109 1.25 -5.94 -5.54
CA TRP A 109 0.15 -5.39 -4.74
C TRP A 109 -0.44 -4.13 -5.39
N PHE A 110 0.41 -3.24 -5.91
CA PHE A 110 -0.02 -2.02 -6.58
C PHE A 110 -0.81 -2.35 -7.86
N ASP A 111 -0.35 -3.31 -8.66
CA ASP A 111 -1.11 -3.83 -9.81
C ASP A 111 -2.48 -4.37 -9.40
N SER A 112 -2.54 -5.09 -8.28
CA SER A 112 -3.80 -5.59 -7.72
C SER A 112 -4.75 -4.44 -7.31
N MET A 113 -4.22 -3.38 -6.69
CA MET A 113 -5.00 -2.19 -6.31
C MET A 113 -5.56 -1.44 -7.52
N GLN A 114 -4.85 -1.45 -8.65
CA GLN A 114 -5.30 -0.80 -9.89
C GLN A 114 -6.48 -1.52 -10.57
N SER A 115 -6.83 -2.74 -10.13
CA SER A 115 -8.04 -3.43 -10.62
C SER A 115 -9.33 -2.83 -10.09
N ASP A 116 -9.28 -2.05 -9.00
CA ASP A 116 -10.43 -1.34 -8.47
C ASP A 116 -10.90 -0.25 -9.43
N THR A 117 -12.21 -0.22 -9.69
CA THR A 117 -12.81 0.63 -10.73
C THR A 117 -12.76 2.12 -10.38
N TYR A 118 -12.72 2.47 -9.09
CA TYR A 118 -12.59 3.85 -8.65
C TYR A 118 -11.14 4.31 -8.70
N LEU A 119 -10.22 3.46 -8.22
CA LEU A 119 -8.78 3.78 -8.23
C LEU A 119 -8.25 3.91 -9.66
N SER A 120 -8.60 2.99 -10.56
CA SER A 120 -8.18 3.04 -11.98
C SER A 120 -8.68 4.26 -12.75
N LYS A 121 -9.81 4.85 -12.36
CA LYS A 121 -10.34 6.09 -12.96
C LYS A 121 -9.69 7.34 -12.40
N THR A 122 -9.32 7.30 -11.13
CA THR A 122 -8.80 8.46 -10.40
C THR A 122 -7.28 8.61 -10.57
N TYR A 123 -6.57 7.49 -10.72
CA TYR A 123 -5.12 7.42 -10.72
C TYR A 123 -4.59 6.87 -12.04
N SER A 124 -3.48 7.43 -12.53
CA SER A 124 -2.83 6.95 -13.76
C SER A 124 -2.37 5.49 -13.61
N ASN A 125 -2.64 4.69 -14.64
CA ASN A 125 -2.30 3.27 -14.64
C ASN A 125 -0.79 3.07 -14.88
N VAL A 126 -0.13 2.43 -13.91
CA VAL A 126 1.28 2.03 -13.98
C VAL A 126 1.36 0.62 -14.55
N LYS A 127 2.16 0.46 -15.62
CA LYS A 127 2.46 -0.84 -16.20
C LYS A 127 3.56 -1.56 -15.41
N PHE A 128 3.30 -2.82 -15.09
CA PHE A 128 4.26 -3.76 -14.51
C PHE A 128 4.51 -4.91 -15.48
N SER A 129 5.76 -5.34 -15.60
CA SER A 129 6.09 -6.54 -16.37
C SER A 129 5.69 -7.77 -15.59
N ARG A 130 5.10 -8.76 -16.27
CA ARG A 130 4.84 -10.10 -15.71
C ARG A 130 5.99 -11.07 -15.97
N THR A 131 6.97 -10.66 -16.78
CA THR A 131 8.12 -11.49 -17.17
C THR A 131 9.32 -11.09 -16.33
N LEU A 132 9.94 -12.06 -15.65
CA LEU A 132 11.31 -11.94 -15.13
C LEU A 132 12.21 -11.72 -16.34
N LEU A 133 12.73 -10.51 -16.55
CA LEU A 133 13.50 -10.19 -17.77
C LEU A 133 14.96 -10.69 -17.73
N TYR A 134 15.31 -11.51 -16.75
CA TYR A 134 16.59 -12.21 -16.69
C TYR A 134 16.38 -13.63 -16.15
N ASP A 135 16.30 -14.63 -17.04
CA ASP A 135 16.82 -15.94 -16.67
C ASP A 135 18.36 -15.85 -16.72
N GLY A 136 19.04 -16.45 -15.76
CA GLY A 136 20.50 -16.41 -15.67
C GLY A 136 21.22 -17.22 -16.75
N THR A 137 20.78 -17.19 -18.01
CA THR A 137 21.40 -17.88 -19.14
C THR A 137 22.21 -16.95 -20.03
N GLY A 138 22.82 -15.92 -19.45
CA GLY A 138 23.97 -15.23 -20.05
C GLY A 138 25.28 -15.97 -19.80
N ARG A 139 25.43 -17.21 -20.30
CA ARG A 139 26.77 -17.81 -20.48
C ARG A 139 27.25 -17.47 -21.88
N GLY A 140 28.33 -16.70 -21.92
CA GLY A 140 28.95 -16.16 -23.12
C GLY A 140 29.40 -17.21 -24.11
N HIS A 141 29.51 -16.73 -25.36
CA HIS A 141 30.32 -17.31 -26.42
C HIS A 141 31.78 -17.48 -26.01
#